data_AF-V9W5Z5-F1
#
_entry.id   AF-V9W5Z5-F1
#
_cell.length_a   1.000
_cell.length_b   1.000
_cell.length_c   1.000
_cell.angle_alpha   90.00
_cell.angle_beta   90.00
_cell.angle_gamma   90.00
#
_symmetry.space_group_name_H-M   'P 1'
#
loop_
_entity.id
_entity.type
_entity.pdbx_description
1 polymer ?
#
loop_
_entity_poly.entity_id
_entity_poly.type
_entity_poly.pdbx_seq_one_letter_code
_entity_poly.pdbx_strand_id
1 'polypeptide(L)'
;MRELIKKAMRRTDVVKLGKHQVKIAKITPKKWREMVECINVLPQIIENIRCAPPEDFTLYVMNGLEVASDDIVRTVSVLTGIEIEELDDTGGIGMDQLIEYLRLTYEYNNIDDIVKNVKRLLPMPTE
;
A
#
# COMPACT_ATOMS: atom_id res chain seq x y z
N MET A 1 10.04 9.36 23.17
CA MET A 1 8.95 10.17 22.56
C MET A 1 9.47 11.24 21.59
N ARG A 2 10.43 12.10 21.98
CA ARG A 2 11.00 13.15 21.10
C ARG A 2 11.71 12.64 19.83
N GLU A 3 12.41 11.51 19.89
CA GLU A 3 13.13 10.97 18.71
C GLU A 3 12.20 10.33 17.66
N LEU A 4 11.08 9.71 18.06
CA LEU A 4 10.07 9.21 17.13
C LEU A 4 9.34 10.35 16.40
N ILE A 5 9.06 11.45 17.11
CA ILE A 5 8.48 12.66 16.53
C ILE A 5 9.49 13.35 15.61
N LYS A 6 10.77 13.43 16.00
CA LYS A 6 11.84 13.97 15.14
C LYS A 6 12.07 13.14 13.86
N LYS A 7 11.97 11.81 13.93
CA LYS A 7 12.11 10.93 12.75
C LYS A 7 10.92 11.11 11.80
N ALA A 8 9.70 11.28 12.32
CA ALA A 8 8.50 11.60 11.55
C ALA A 8 8.52 13.01 10.91
N MET A 9 9.30 13.95 11.46
CA MET A 9 9.42 15.33 10.98
C MET A 9 10.55 15.56 9.95
N ARG A 10 11.45 14.60 9.71
CA ARG A 10 12.69 14.86 8.94
C ARG A 10 12.63 14.62 7.43
N ARG A 11 11.49 14.20 6.88
CA ARG A 11 11.31 14.13 5.43
C ARG A 11 9.90 14.58 5.06
N THR A 12 9.79 15.75 4.46
CA THR A 12 8.64 16.09 3.63
C THR A 12 8.75 15.29 2.34
N ASP A 13 8.40 14.00 2.38
CA ASP A 13 8.39 13.16 1.19
C ASP A 13 7.11 13.46 0.42
N VAL A 14 7.17 14.55 -0.35
CA VAL A 14 6.19 14.87 -1.39
C VAL A 14 6.58 14.06 -2.62
N VAL A 15 5.69 13.18 -3.06
CA VAL A 15 5.85 12.36 -4.26
C VAL A 15 5.06 12.99 -5.38
N LYS A 16 5.61 12.93 -6.59
CA LYS A 16 4.91 13.35 -7.79
C LYS A 16 4.12 12.17 -8.36
N LEU A 17 2.81 12.32 -8.47
CA LEU A 17 1.92 11.40 -9.19
C LEU A 17 1.33 12.16 -10.37
N GLY A 18 1.87 11.93 -11.57
CA GLY A 18 1.50 12.71 -12.76
C GLY A 18 1.70 14.21 -12.54
N LYS A 19 0.62 15.00 -12.61
CA LYS A 19 0.63 16.45 -12.31
C LYS A 19 0.55 16.78 -10.81
N HIS A 20 0.18 15.82 -9.96
CA HIS A 20 -0.10 16.04 -8.55
C HIS A 20 1.17 15.96 -7.71
N GLN A 21 1.27 16.85 -6.73
CA GLN A 21 2.23 16.74 -5.63
C GLN A 21 1.51 16.23 -4.39
N VAL A 22 1.85 15.02 -3.98
CA VAL A 22 1.17 14.30 -2.91
C VAL A 22 2.10 14.12 -1.74
N LYS A 23 1.65 14.54 -0.56
CA LYS A 23 2.41 14.32 0.68
C LYS A 23 2.17 12.92 1.21
N ILE A 24 3.25 12.21 1.54
CA ILE A 24 3.14 10.99 2.34
C ILE A 24 2.76 11.37 3.77
N ALA A 25 1.57 10.94 4.18
CA ALA A 25 0.95 11.31 5.45
C ALA A 25 0.78 10.10 6.37
N LYS A 26 0.59 10.37 7.67
CA LYS A 26 0.21 9.31 8.62
C LYS A 26 -1.19 8.81 8.28
N ILE A 27 -1.33 7.49 8.21
CA ILE A 27 -2.63 6.82 8.09
C ILE A 27 -3.31 6.91 9.45
N THR A 28 -4.40 7.67 9.51
CA THR A 28 -5.25 7.76 10.70
C THR A 28 -6.11 6.50 10.82
N PRO A 29 -6.68 6.19 11.99
CA PRO A 29 -7.59 5.05 12.13
C PRO A 29 -8.80 5.09 11.18
N LYS A 30 -9.29 6.29 10.82
CA LYS A 30 -10.34 6.46 9.80
C LYS A 30 -9.84 6.01 8.43
N LYS A 31 -8.71 6.56 8.00
CA LYS A 31 -8.11 6.29 6.69
C LYS A 31 -7.63 4.85 6.55
N TRP A 32 -7.22 4.22 7.66
CA TRP A 32 -6.91 2.80 7.72
C TRP A 32 -8.13 1.93 7.38
N ARG A 33 -9.30 2.24 7.96
CA ARG A 33 -10.53 1.50 7.66
C ARG A 33 -10.93 1.65 6.20
N GLU A 34 -10.95 2.88 5.70
CA GLU A 34 -11.27 3.17 4.28
C GLU A 34 -10.31 2.44 3.32
N MET A 35 -9.02 2.41 3.67
CA MET A 35 -8.01 1.68 2.90
C MET A 35 -8.25 0.17 2.90
N VAL A 36 -8.51 -0.43 4.07
CA VAL A 36 -8.76 -1.87 4.19
C VAL A 36 -10.06 -2.28 3.50
N GLU A 37 -11.09 -1.44 3.50
CA GLU A 37 -12.34 -1.66 2.76
C GLU A 37 -12.13 -1.72 1.24
N CYS A 38 -11.07 -1.10 0.72
CA CYS A 38 -10.72 -1.14 -0.69
C CYS A 38 -9.96 -2.42 -1.07
N ILE A 39 -9.44 -3.17 -0.10
CA ILE A 39 -8.59 -4.34 -0.33
C ILE A 39 -9.47 -5.59 -0.33
N ASN A 40 -9.83 -6.06 -1.52
CA ASN A 40 -10.70 -7.22 -1.71
C ASN A 40 -9.90 -8.47 -2.05
N VAL A 41 -8.93 -8.35 -2.98
CA VAL A 41 -8.26 -9.49 -3.59
C VAL A 41 -6.79 -9.60 -3.21
N LEU A 42 -6.16 -8.52 -2.69
CA LEU A 42 -4.74 -8.54 -2.32
C LEU A 42 -4.35 -9.71 -1.39
N PRO A 43 -5.12 -10.07 -0.34
CA PRO A 43 -4.71 -11.17 0.55
C PRO A 43 -4.57 -12.50 -0.20
N GLN A 44 -5.51 -12.81 -1.08
CA GLN A 44 -5.47 -14.02 -1.90
C GLN A 44 -4.33 -13.99 -2.91
N ILE A 45 -4.07 -12.83 -3.53
CA ILE A 45 -2.98 -12.65 -4.49
C ILE A 45 -1.61 -12.85 -3.83
N ILE A 46 -1.39 -12.26 -2.64
CA ILE A 46 -0.16 -12.44 -1.87
C ILE A 46 0.06 -13.93 -1.58
N GLU A 47 -0.99 -14.64 -1.17
CA GLU A 47 -0.90 -16.07 -0.89
C GLU A 47 -0.60 -16.90 -2.14
N ASN A 48 -1.21 -16.56 -3.29
CA ASN A 48 -0.94 -17.22 -4.57
C ASN A 48 0.52 -17.02 -5.00
N ILE A 49 1.06 -15.80 -4.89
CA ILE A 49 2.45 -15.49 -5.21
C ILE A 49 3.40 -16.24 -4.26
N ARG A 50 3.06 -16.29 -2.96
CA ARG A 50 3.87 -16.99 -1.94
C ARG A 50 3.98 -18.49 -2.22
N CYS A 51 2.95 -19.09 -2.78
CA CYS A 51 2.88 -20.51 -3.11
C CYS A 51 3.34 -20.83 -4.54
N ALA A 52 3.76 -19.83 -5.33
CA ALA A 52 4.17 -20.02 -6.71
C ALA A 52 5.46 -20.84 -6.83
N PRO A 53 5.57 -21.74 -7.82
CA PRO A 53 6.85 -22.37 -8.18
C PRO A 53 7.91 -21.31 -8.55
N PRO A 54 9.19 -21.48 -8.18
CA PRO A 54 10.24 -20.51 -8.47
C PRO A 54 10.36 -20.12 -9.95
N GLU A 55 10.19 -21.08 -10.85
CA GLU A 55 10.21 -20.92 -12.31
C GLU A 55 9.08 -20.01 -12.84
N ASP A 56 7.94 -19.99 -12.14
CA ASP A 56 6.75 -19.23 -12.54
C ASP A 56 6.54 -17.97 -11.69
N PHE A 57 7.40 -17.70 -10.72
CA PHE A 57 7.23 -16.62 -9.74
C PHE A 57 6.93 -15.27 -10.41
N THR A 58 7.70 -14.91 -11.44
CA THR A 58 7.51 -13.67 -12.20
C THR A 58 6.12 -13.59 -12.85
N LEU A 59 5.63 -14.70 -13.40
CA LEU A 59 4.30 -14.76 -14.01
C LEU A 59 3.20 -14.55 -12.96
N TYR A 60 3.33 -15.18 -11.80
CA TYR A 60 2.38 -14.98 -10.69
C TYR A 60 2.38 -13.54 -10.18
N VAL A 61 3.54 -12.88 -10.10
CA VAL A 61 3.64 -11.46 -9.72
C VAL A 61 2.94 -10.57 -10.75
N MET A 62 3.17 -10.81 -12.05
CA MET A 62 2.54 -10.02 -13.12
C MET A 62 1.02 -10.19 -13.12
N ASN A 63 0.52 -11.43 -13.05
CA ASN A 63 -0.92 -11.71 -12.96
C ASN A 63 -1.51 -11.13 -11.67
N GLY A 64 -0.77 -11.22 -10.56
CA GLY A 64 -1.18 -10.62 -9.29
C GLY A 64 -1.33 -9.11 -9.40
N LEU A 65 -0.40 -8.43 -10.07
CA LEU A 65 -0.48 -6.99 -10.29
C LEU A 65 -1.68 -6.61 -11.17
N GLU A 66 -1.97 -7.38 -12.21
CA GLU A 66 -3.14 -7.19 -13.07
C GLU A 66 -4.45 -7.36 -12.29
N VAL A 67 -4.60 -8.43 -11.51
CA VAL A 67 -5.82 -8.66 -10.72
C VAL A 67 -5.96 -7.63 -9.59
N ALA A 68 -4.84 -7.15 -9.04
CA ALA A 68 -4.81 -6.16 -7.97
C ALA A 68 -4.95 -4.71 -8.43
N SER A 69 -4.97 -4.42 -9.74
CA SER A 69 -4.88 -3.05 -10.26
C SER A 69 -5.94 -2.13 -9.66
N ASP A 70 -7.19 -2.58 -9.64
CA ASP A 70 -8.33 -1.82 -9.11
C ASP A 70 -8.17 -1.53 -7.61
N ASP A 71 -7.74 -2.53 -6.84
CA ASP A 71 -7.50 -2.38 -5.40
C ASP A 71 -6.36 -1.38 -5.15
N ILE A 72 -5.30 -1.42 -5.97
CA ILE A 72 -4.17 -0.47 -5.90
C ILE A 72 -4.65 0.95 -6.18
N VAL A 73 -5.37 1.16 -7.29
CA VAL A 73 -5.87 2.48 -7.69
C VAL A 73 -6.80 3.06 -6.62
N ARG A 74 -7.76 2.28 -6.13
CA ARG A 74 -8.69 2.70 -5.06
C ARG A 74 -7.95 3.03 -3.77
N THR A 75 -6.98 2.21 -3.39
CA THR A 75 -6.14 2.45 -2.20
C THR A 75 -5.39 3.78 -2.33
N VAL A 76 -4.78 4.06 -3.49
CA VAL A 76 -4.09 5.33 -3.73
C VAL A 76 -5.08 6.49 -3.72
N SER A 77 -6.27 6.35 -4.32
CA SER A 77 -7.32 7.37 -4.27
C SER A 77 -7.69 7.74 -2.84
N VAL A 78 -7.99 6.75 -1.98
CA VAL A 78 -8.26 6.99 -0.55
C VAL A 78 -7.09 7.68 0.14
N LEU A 79 -5.87 7.23 -0.15
CA LEU A 79 -4.65 7.73 0.50
C LEU A 79 -4.29 9.17 0.08
N THR A 80 -4.60 9.56 -1.15
CA THR A 80 -4.17 10.85 -1.74
C THR A 80 -5.29 11.86 -1.85
N GLY A 81 -6.54 11.40 -1.95
CA GLY A 81 -7.70 12.21 -2.33
C GLY A 81 -7.76 12.53 -3.83
N ILE A 82 -6.93 11.89 -4.65
CA ILE A 82 -7.01 12.00 -6.13
C ILE A 82 -8.14 11.09 -6.60
N GLU A 83 -8.94 11.57 -7.54
CA GLU A 83 -10.04 10.81 -8.13
C GLU A 83 -9.53 9.59 -8.91
N ILE A 84 -10.27 8.48 -8.86
CA ILE A 84 -9.89 7.22 -9.53
C ILE A 84 -9.64 7.43 -11.03
N GLU A 85 -10.51 8.20 -11.70
CA GLU A 85 -10.40 8.53 -13.13
C GLU A 85 -9.06 9.22 -13.49
N GLU A 86 -8.52 10.04 -12.59
CA GLU A 86 -7.21 10.68 -12.80
C GLU A 86 -6.06 9.70 -12.56
N LEU A 87 -6.22 8.72 -11.66
CA LEU A 87 -5.20 7.71 -11.38
C LEU A 87 -5.14 6.62 -12.45
N ASP A 88 -6.27 6.27 -13.08
CA ASP A 88 -6.41 5.08 -13.92
C ASP A 88 -6.34 5.37 -15.44
N ASP A 89 -6.89 6.51 -15.88
CA ASP A 89 -7.03 6.81 -17.31
C ASP A 89 -6.41 8.16 -17.68
N THR A 90 -6.91 9.24 -17.08
CA THR A 90 -6.73 10.58 -17.65
C THR A 90 -5.50 11.34 -17.14
N GLY A 91 -4.91 10.94 -16.01
CA GLY A 91 -3.84 11.70 -15.35
C GLY A 91 -2.41 11.34 -15.77
N GLY A 92 -2.22 10.35 -16.63
CA GLY A 92 -0.90 9.87 -17.05
C GLY A 92 -0.06 9.30 -15.90
N ILE A 93 -0.73 8.69 -14.92
CA ILE A 93 -0.11 8.10 -13.73
C ILE A 93 0.12 6.62 -13.99
N GLY A 94 1.38 6.20 -13.99
CA GLY A 94 1.74 4.80 -14.25
C GLY A 94 1.65 3.94 -13.00
N MET A 95 1.47 2.63 -13.19
CA MET A 95 1.48 1.65 -12.09
C MET A 95 2.78 1.70 -11.27
N ASP A 96 3.91 2.01 -11.89
CA ASP A 96 5.20 2.22 -11.21
C ASP A 96 5.11 3.33 -10.14
N GLN A 97 4.45 4.44 -10.46
CA GLN A 97 4.25 5.57 -9.55
C GLN A 97 3.29 5.19 -8.41
N LEU A 98 2.21 4.46 -8.71
CA LEU A 98 1.25 4.00 -7.70
C LEU A 98 1.92 3.05 -6.69
N ILE A 99 2.67 2.07 -7.19
CA ILE A 99 3.40 1.11 -6.35
C ILE A 99 4.46 1.82 -5.50
N GLU A 100 5.23 2.75 -6.08
CA GLU A 100 6.23 3.51 -5.33
C GLU A 100 5.59 4.36 -4.22
N TYR A 101 4.46 5.02 -4.49
CA TYR A 101 3.72 5.76 -3.48
C TYR A 101 3.22 4.85 -2.35
N LEU A 102 2.68 3.66 -2.68
CA LEU A 102 2.24 2.70 -1.67
C LEU A 102 3.42 2.19 -0.83
N ARG A 103 4.56 1.88 -1.45
CA ARG A 103 5.79 1.46 -0.75
C ARG A 103 6.25 2.52 0.24
N LEU A 104 6.36 3.77 -0.20
CA LEU A 104 6.79 4.87 0.65
C LEU A 104 5.78 5.15 1.78
N THR A 105 4.48 5.03 1.49
CA THR A 105 3.42 5.16 2.51
C THR A 105 3.49 4.05 3.54
N TYR A 106 3.76 2.81 3.11
CA TYR A 106 3.95 1.65 3.98
C TYR A 106 5.12 1.86 4.95
N GLU A 107 6.27 2.28 4.43
CA GLU A 107 7.47 2.57 5.20
C GLU A 107 7.25 3.72 6.19
N TYR A 108 6.67 4.84 5.73
CA TYR A 108 6.39 6.00 6.59
C TYR A 108 5.45 5.67 7.75
N ASN A 109 4.52 4.74 7.54
CA ASN A 109 3.54 4.34 8.55
C ASN A 109 4.01 3.19 9.46
N ASN A 110 5.20 2.62 9.23
CA ASN A 110 5.74 1.48 9.97
C ASN A 110 4.74 0.31 10.02
N ILE A 111 4.10 0.00 8.89
CA ILE A 111 3.04 -1.02 8.85
C ILE A 111 3.55 -2.40 9.29
N ASP A 112 4.81 -2.75 8.97
CA ASP A 112 5.46 -3.96 9.48
C ASP A 112 5.38 -4.10 11.00
N ASP A 113 5.66 -3.02 11.72
CA ASP A 113 5.67 -3.02 13.19
C ASP A 113 4.24 -3.13 13.74
N ILE A 114 3.27 -2.51 13.08
CA ILE A 114 1.85 -2.65 13.43
C ILE A 114 1.43 -4.12 13.32
N VAL A 115 1.69 -4.75 12.17
CA VAL A 115 1.33 -6.15 11.92
C VAL A 115 2.05 -7.08 12.90
N LYS A 116 3.36 -6.89 13.13
CA LYS A 116 4.14 -7.68 14.10
C LYS A 116 3.57 -7.56 15.52
N ASN A 117 3.22 -6.35 15.94
CA ASN A 117 2.66 -6.11 17.28
C ASN A 117 1.28 -6.74 17.43
N VAL A 118 0.41 -6.66 16.41
CA VAL A 118 -0.90 -7.34 16.43
C VAL A 118 -0.72 -8.86 16.48
N LYS A 119 0.16 -9.44 15.64
CA LYS A 119 0.45 -10.88 15.64
C LYS A 119 0.88 -11.40 17.02
N ARG A 120 1.67 -10.63 17.77
CA ARG A 120 2.10 -10.99 19.14
C ARG A 120 0.98 -11.04 20.18
N LEU A 121 -0.15 -10.39 19.91
CA LEU A 121 -1.32 -10.40 20.79
C LEU A 121 -2.27 -11.57 20.49
N LEU A 122 -2.10 -12.24 19.36
CA LEU A 122 -2.93 -13.36 18.97
C LEU A 122 -2.41 -14.65 19.61
N PRO A 123 -3.29 -15.54 20.09
CA PRO A 123 -2.87 -16.87 20.50
C PRO A 123 -2.23 -17.59 19.31
N MET A 124 -1.20 -18.39 19.58
CA MET A 124 -0.63 -19.27 18.55
C MET A 124 -1.74 -20.20 18.04
N PRO A 125 -1.88 -20.39 16.71
CA PRO A 125 -2.78 -21.40 16.19
C PRO A 125 -2.43 -22.75 16.83
N THR A 126 -3.38 -23.37 17.51
CA THR A 126 -3.27 -24.77 17.94
C THR A 126 -3.34 -25.66 16.70
N GLU A 127 -2.41 -26.61 16.59
CA GLU A 127 -2.37 -27.66 15.55
C GLU A 127 -3.68 -28.46 15.47
#